data_AF-A0A9R0I219-F1
#
_entry.id   AF-A0A9R0I219-F1
#
_cell.length_a   1.000
_cell.length_b   1.000
_cell.length_c   1.000
_cell.angle_alpha   90.00
_cell.angle_beta   90.00
_cell.angle_gamma   90.00
#
_symmetry.space_group_name_H-M   'P 1'
#
loop_
_entity.id
_entity.type
_entity.pdbx_description
1 polymer ?
#
loop_
_entity_poly.entity_id
_entity_poly.type
_entity_poly.pdbx_seq_one_letter_code
_entity_poly.pdbx_strand_id
1 'polypeptide(L)'
;MAKARAISSSTTTLAIVLLCMTLVGQSYGQLKQGFYNGKCSTNVESVIFEIVYKAFQNDRTLVAALLRMQFHDCAIRGCDASILLDGSGSEKVAPSNGSVRGYELIDAIKTRLEQLCPGLVSCADIIAIATRVAVVLAEGKWYEVETGRRDGFTSSASEAENGLPKTNIPVWAAVRLFGSWGLSADDFVLLLGGGHTVGVIHCSKFLDRLYNYQNTGKEDPSMNKNTLIAFRNTCPKSGSNNFVFADQTPGSVLKVDNGYYKAIKQGQGVLEIDQRIESDSITRDTVNRLAYKEGDFDYQFGGAMVRLGRVGVLTGTQGQVRRNCR
;
A
#
# COMPACT_ATOMS: atom_id res chain seq x y z
N MET A 1 67.70 11.75 -32.51
CA MET A 1 67.80 11.40 -31.07
C MET A 1 66.50 11.78 -30.38
N ALA A 2 65.60 10.82 -30.14
CA ALA A 2 64.38 11.05 -29.36
C ALA A 2 64.59 10.53 -27.94
N LYS A 3 64.61 11.43 -26.95
CA LYS A 3 64.69 11.08 -25.52
C LYS A 3 63.37 10.51 -25.05
N ALA A 4 63.34 9.23 -24.70
CA ALA A 4 62.24 8.63 -23.97
C ALA A 4 62.20 9.22 -22.55
N ARG A 5 61.10 9.88 -22.20
CA ARG A 5 60.84 10.35 -20.82
C ARG A 5 60.43 9.14 -19.97
N ALA A 6 61.22 8.84 -18.95
CA ALA A 6 60.86 7.89 -17.91
C ALA A 6 59.66 8.43 -17.13
N ILE A 7 58.55 7.69 -17.18
CA ILE A 7 57.35 8.00 -16.40
C ILE A 7 57.61 7.57 -14.96
N SER A 8 57.43 8.49 -14.02
CA SER A 8 57.63 8.28 -12.58
C SER A 8 56.71 7.17 -12.06
N SER A 9 57.30 6.11 -11.49
CA SER A 9 56.58 4.97 -10.89
C SER A 9 55.54 5.40 -9.84
N SER A 10 55.80 6.50 -9.12
CA SER A 10 54.95 7.00 -8.03
C SER A 10 53.59 7.54 -8.51
N THR A 11 53.53 8.15 -9.70
CA THR A 11 52.27 8.69 -10.24
C THR A 11 51.33 7.60 -10.74
N THR A 12 51.88 6.49 -11.24
CA THR A 12 51.11 5.30 -11.63
C THR A 12 50.51 4.59 -10.42
N THR A 13 51.23 4.48 -9.29
CA THR A 13 50.73 3.82 -8.08
C THR A 13 49.58 4.61 -7.44
N LEU A 14 49.68 5.94 -7.38
CA LEU A 14 48.64 6.81 -6.82
C LEU A 14 47.35 6.76 -7.67
N ALA A 15 47.48 6.72 -8.99
CA ALA A 15 46.34 6.60 -9.91
C ALA A 15 45.60 5.26 -9.77
N ILE A 16 46.34 4.15 -9.55
CA ILE A 16 45.73 2.83 -9.32
C ILE A 16 44.98 2.80 -7.98
N VAL A 17 45.53 3.40 -6.91
CA VAL A 17 44.87 3.47 -5.59
C VAL A 17 43.58 4.30 -5.65
N LEU A 18 43.60 5.46 -6.33
CA LEU A 18 42.39 6.27 -6.52
C LEU A 18 41.33 5.56 -7.39
N LEU A 19 41.74 4.85 -8.44
CA LEU A 19 40.85 4.05 -9.28
C LEU A 19 40.21 2.89 -8.48
N CYS A 20 40.98 2.23 -7.61
CA CYS A 20 40.47 1.20 -6.70
C CYS A 20 39.50 1.75 -5.64
N MET A 21 39.69 2.98 -5.15
CA MET A 21 38.71 3.62 -4.25
C MET A 21 37.37 3.94 -4.95
N THR A 22 37.39 4.22 -6.26
CA THR A 22 36.15 4.38 -7.05
C THR A 22 35.46 3.06 -7.40
N LEU A 23 36.16 1.92 -7.29
CA LEU A 23 35.61 0.58 -7.49
C LEU A 23 35.00 -0.02 -6.21
N VAL A 24 35.16 0.63 -5.06
CA VAL A 24 34.33 0.34 -3.88
C VAL A 24 32.97 1.00 -4.12
N GLY A 25 32.19 0.40 -5.03
CA GLY A 25 30.78 0.73 -5.17
C GLY A 25 30.14 0.61 -3.80
N GLN A 26 29.54 1.70 -3.32
CA GLN A 26 28.61 1.62 -2.19
C GLN A 26 27.56 0.57 -2.60
N SER A 27 27.62 -0.63 -1.99
CA SER A 27 26.57 -1.61 -2.20
C SER A 27 25.34 -1.09 -1.47
N TYR A 28 24.56 -0.24 -2.13
CA TYR A 28 23.22 0.09 -1.65
C TYR A 28 22.47 -1.24 -1.56
N GLY A 29 22.08 -1.61 -0.33
CA GLY A 29 21.38 -2.86 -0.10
C GLY A 29 20.03 -2.80 -0.77
N GLN A 30 19.92 -3.33 -1.99
CA GLN A 30 18.65 -3.49 -2.68
C GLN A 30 17.70 -4.34 -1.83
N LEU A 31 16.40 -4.09 -1.95
CA LEU A 31 15.40 -4.95 -1.33
C LEU A 31 15.61 -6.39 -1.80
N LYS A 32 15.46 -7.34 -0.89
CA LYS A 32 15.54 -8.76 -1.20
C LYS A 32 14.65 -9.58 -0.30
N GLN A 33 14.23 -10.74 -0.80
CA GLN A 33 13.60 -11.76 0.04
C GLN A 33 14.62 -12.27 1.07
N GLY A 34 14.16 -12.51 2.30
CA GLY A 34 15.03 -12.98 3.38
C GLY A 34 16.13 -11.99 3.78
N PHE A 35 15.91 -10.67 3.68
CA PHE A 35 16.91 -9.66 4.06
C PHE A 35 17.45 -9.83 5.48
N TYR A 36 16.61 -10.33 6.39
CA TYR A 36 16.94 -10.54 7.81
C TYR A 36 17.53 -11.93 8.13
N ASN A 37 17.66 -12.82 7.14
CA ASN A 37 18.21 -14.16 7.35
C ASN A 37 19.66 -14.08 7.86
N GLY A 38 19.93 -14.74 8.99
CA GLY A 38 21.25 -14.74 9.64
C GLY A 38 21.63 -13.42 10.35
N LYS A 39 20.76 -12.40 10.34
CA LYS A 39 21.02 -11.12 11.02
C LYS A 39 20.42 -11.03 12.43
N CYS A 40 19.51 -11.92 12.77
CA CYS A 40 18.96 -12.07 14.11
C CYS A 40 18.95 -13.55 14.50
N SER A 41 19.07 -13.82 15.81
CA SER A 41 18.93 -15.17 16.38
C SER A 41 17.52 -15.74 16.23
N THR A 42 16.53 -14.89 15.96
CA THR A 42 15.12 -15.26 15.75
C THR A 42 14.69 -14.97 14.32
N ASN A 43 13.75 -15.77 13.79
CA ASN A 43 13.10 -15.49 12.52
C ASN A 43 12.14 -14.30 12.67
N VAL A 44 12.51 -13.16 12.08
CA VAL A 44 11.73 -11.90 12.10
C VAL A 44 10.32 -12.10 11.55
N GLU A 45 10.16 -12.82 10.44
CA GLU A 45 8.84 -13.03 9.82
C GLU A 45 7.92 -13.88 10.70
N SER A 46 8.46 -14.88 11.40
CA SER A 46 7.68 -15.70 12.34
C SER A 46 7.16 -14.87 13.52
N VAL A 47 7.99 -13.98 14.07
CA VAL A 47 7.56 -13.08 15.17
C VAL A 47 6.43 -12.16 14.71
N ILE A 48 6.56 -11.57 13.53
CA ILE A 48 5.52 -10.71 12.95
C ILE A 48 4.24 -11.52 12.72
N PHE A 49 4.36 -12.71 12.13
CA PHE A 49 3.23 -13.59 11.88
C PHE A 49 2.43 -13.90 13.15
N GLU A 50 3.10 -14.30 14.24
CA GLU A 50 2.43 -14.67 15.49
C GLU A 50 1.62 -13.51 16.09
N ILE A 51 2.16 -12.29 16.05
CA ILE A 51 1.49 -11.11 16.61
C ILE A 51 0.31 -10.70 15.74
N VAL A 52 0.49 -10.65 14.42
CA VAL A 52 -0.59 -10.34 13.47
C VAL A 52 -1.69 -11.41 13.52
N TYR A 53 -1.33 -12.69 13.60
CA TYR A 53 -2.29 -13.78 13.74
C TYR A 53 -3.17 -13.60 14.96
N LYS A 54 -2.59 -13.36 16.14
CA LYS A 54 -3.35 -13.12 17.37
C LYS A 54 -4.26 -11.90 17.26
N ALA A 55 -3.77 -10.80 16.66
CA ALA A 55 -4.58 -9.61 16.45
C ALA A 55 -5.75 -9.87 15.49
N PHE A 56 -5.50 -10.59 14.39
CA PHE A 56 -6.50 -10.92 13.38
C PHE A 56 -7.61 -11.85 13.90
N GLN A 57 -7.29 -12.80 14.79
CA GLN A 57 -8.31 -13.63 15.44
C GLN A 57 -9.32 -12.80 16.25
N ASN A 58 -8.88 -11.67 16.81
CA ASN A 58 -9.74 -10.76 17.56
C ASN A 58 -10.46 -9.74 16.66
N ASP A 59 -9.82 -9.30 15.58
CA ASP A 59 -10.36 -8.35 14.61
C ASP A 59 -10.00 -8.76 13.18
N ARG A 60 -10.95 -9.43 12.50
CA ARG A 60 -10.80 -9.83 11.09
C ARG A 60 -10.75 -8.64 10.13
N THR A 61 -11.22 -7.45 10.54
CA THR A 61 -11.19 -6.25 9.69
C THR A 61 -9.79 -5.63 9.61
N LEU A 62 -8.83 -6.16 10.36
CA LEU A 62 -7.43 -5.73 10.38
C LEU A 62 -6.76 -5.82 9.00
N VAL A 63 -7.15 -6.77 8.14
CA VAL A 63 -6.62 -6.86 6.77
C VAL A 63 -6.87 -5.58 5.96
N ALA A 64 -8.08 -5.00 6.06
CA ALA A 64 -8.41 -3.74 5.39
C ALA A 64 -7.61 -2.58 5.97
N ALA A 65 -7.38 -2.57 7.29
CA ALA A 65 -6.59 -1.55 7.95
C ALA A 65 -5.12 -1.56 7.50
N LEU A 66 -4.50 -2.74 7.43
CA LEU A 66 -3.09 -2.88 7.05
C LEU A 66 -2.86 -2.67 5.54
N LEU A 67 -3.75 -3.19 4.68
CA LEU A 67 -3.72 -2.87 3.24
C LEU A 67 -3.75 -1.36 3.00
N ARG A 68 -4.67 -0.68 3.70
CA ARG A 68 -4.78 0.78 3.60
C ARG A 68 -3.57 1.50 4.19
N MET A 69 -3.05 1.07 5.34
CA MET A 69 -1.84 1.66 5.92
C MET A 69 -0.65 1.55 4.96
N GLN A 70 -0.42 0.36 4.37
CA GLN A 70 0.67 0.17 3.41
C GLN A 70 0.47 1.04 2.16
N PHE A 71 -0.75 1.13 1.62
CA PHE A 71 -1.03 2.01 0.48
C PHE A 71 -0.74 3.47 0.82
N HIS A 72 -1.24 3.95 1.95
CA HIS A 72 -1.09 5.34 2.34
C HIS A 72 0.37 5.71 2.66
N ASP A 73 1.14 4.80 3.26
CA ASP A 73 2.59 4.95 3.44
C ASP A 73 3.28 5.09 2.08
N CYS A 74 3.13 4.08 1.22
CA CYS A 74 3.80 4.06 -0.08
C CYS A 74 3.41 5.20 -1.02
N ALA A 75 2.20 5.75 -0.89
CA ALA A 75 1.71 6.85 -1.71
C ALA A 75 2.35 8.20 -1.36
N ILE A 76 2.83 8.38 -0.12
CA ILE A 76 3.39 9.64 0.38
C ILE A 76 4.87 9.44 0.63
N ARG A 77 5.71 10.05 -0.23
CA ARG A 77 7.19 9.94 -0.22
C ARG A 77 7.77 8.54 -0.45
N GLY A 78 6.94 7.50 -0.51
CA GLY A 78 7.35 6.11 -0.76
C GLY A 78 7.16 5.25 0.48
N CYS A 79 7.46 3.96 0.39
CA CYS A 79 7.26 3.03 1.51
C CYS A 79 8.39 3.20 2.54
N ASP A 80 8.35 4.28 3.32
CA ASP A 80 9.38 4.66 4.29
C ASP A 80 8.84 4.79 5.73
N ALA A 81 7.62 4.32 5.99
CA ALA A 81 6.94 4.40 7.27
C ALA A 81 6.75 5.84 7.80
N SER A 82 6.76 6.86 6.94
CA SER A 82 6.48 8.25 7.34
C SER A 82 5.11 8.40 7.98
N ILE A 83 4.12 7.59 7.53
CA ILE A 83 2.76 7.59 8.08
C ILE A 83 2.71 7.25 9.58
N LEU A 84 3.72 6.56 10.10
CA LEU A 84 3.76 6.15 11.51
C LEU A 84 4.25 7.25 12.45
N LEU A 85 4.86 8.32 11.94
CA LEU A 85 5.38 9.42 12.77
C LEU A 85 4.24 10.20 13.44
N ASP A 86 4.43 10.54 14.71
CA ASP A 86 3.51 11.41 15.44
C ASP A 86 3.94 12.89 15.35
N GLY A 87 2.96 13.80 15.45
CA GLY A 87 3.21 15.24 15.43
C GLY A 87 2.00 16.04 15.00
N SER A 88 1.97 17.34 15.35
CA SER A 88 0.84 18.24 15.00
C SER A 88 0.70 18.49 13.50
N GLY A 89 1.74 18.22 12.71
CA GLY A 89 1.73 18.31 11.25
C GLY A 89 1.97 16.98 10.56
N SER A 90 1.88 15.84 11.26
CA SER A 90 2.14 14.53 10.66
C SER A 90 1.00 14.05 9.78
N GLU A 91 1.27 13.07 8.93
CA GLU A 91 0.28 12.45 8.05
C GLU A 91 -0.94 11.91 8.80
N LYS A 92 -0.80 11.49 10.06
CA LYS A 92 -1.92 10.95 10.86
C LYS A 92 -3.04 11.96 11.10
N VAL A 93 -2.71 13.26 11.14
CA VAL A 93 -3.71 14.32 11.34
C VAL A 93 -4.35 14.80 10.03
N ALA A 94 -3.89 14.28 8.87
CA ALA A 94 -4.50 14.61 7.60
C ALA A 94 -5.92 14.03 7.51
N PRO A 95 -6.92 14.78 7.01
CA PRO A 95 -8.28 14.27 6.82
C PRO A 95 -8.35 12.97 6.00
N SER A 96 -7.50 12.84 4.98
CA SER A 96 -7.40 11.63 4.16
C SER A 96 -6.92 10.39 4.93
N ASN A 97 -6.18 10.58 6.04
CA ASN A 97 -5.68 9.52 6.92
C ASN A 97 -6.51 9.31 8.19
N GLY A 98 -7.54 10.12 8.43
CA GLY A 98 -8.30 10.11 9.69
C GLY A 98 -9.00 8.78 10.05
N SER A 99 -9.06 7.83 9.11
CA SER A 99 -9.58 6.47 9.35
C SER A 99 -8.56 5.35 9.12
N VAL A 100 -7.29 5.69 8.87
CA VAL A 100 -6.19 4.70 8.91
C VAL A 100 -5.99 4.28 10.37
N ARG A 101 -5.83 2.98 10.61
CA ARG A 101 -5.71 2.38 11.94
C ARG A 101 -4.74 1.20 11.92
N GLY A 102 -4.41 0.67 13.10
CA GLY A 102 -3.46 -0.45 13.24
C GLY A 102 -2.05 -0.01 13.66
N TYR A 103 -1.87 1.27 13.97
CA TYR A 103 -0.58 1.82 14.42
C TYR A 103 -0.05 1.09 15.66
N GLU A 104 -0.95 0.78 16.60
CA GLU A 104 -0.64 0.10 17.85
C GLU A 104 -0.15 -1.34 17.62
N LEU A 105 -0.64 -2.01 16.57
CA LEU A 105 -0.16 -3.32 16.18
C LEU A 105 1.28 -3.23 15.66
N ILE A 106 1.57 -2.24 14.82
CA ILE A 106 2.93 -1.99 14.32
C ILE A 106 3.88 -1.69 15.49
N ASP A 107 3.44 -0.90 16.48
CA ASP A 107 4.21 -0.62 17.70
C ASP A 107 4.47 -1.87 18.53
N ALA A 108 3.46 -2.73 18.70
CA ALA A 108 3.60 -3.99 19.44
C ALA A 108 4.60 -4.93 18.78
N ILE A 109 4.53 -5.05 17.45
CA ILE A 109 5.50 -5.81 16.64
C ILE A 109 6.89 -5.20 16.80
N LYS A 110 7.01 -3.88 16.64
CA LYS A 110 8.28 -3.18 16.73
C LYS A 110 8.93 -3.37 18.09
N THR A 111 8.16 -3.19 19.16
CA THR A 111 8.62 -3.38 20.54
C THR A 111 9.16 -4.79 20.74
N ARG A 112 8.44 -5.81 20.24
CA ARG A 112 8.90 -7.20 20.36
C ARG A 112 10.16 -7.46 19.55
N LEU A 113 10.26 -6.93 18.34
CA LEU A 113 11.44 -7.08 17.50
C LEU A 113 12.65 -6.35 18.07
N GLU A 114 12.50 -5.19 18.70
CA GLU A 114 13.62 -4.49 19.36
C GLU A 114 14.16 -5.25 20.57
N GLN A 115 13.34 -6.04 21.27
CA GLN A 115 13.82 -6.92 22.35
C GLN A 115 14.66 -8.10 21.83
N LEU A 116 14.34 -8.61 20.64
CA LEU A 116 14.96 -9.80 20.08
C LEU A 116 16.13 -9.48 19.13
N CYS A 117 15.98 -8.39 18.37
CA CYS A 117 16.85 -7.96 17.29
C CYS A 117 17.04 -6.42 17.33
N PRO A 118 17.70 -5.86 18.37
CA PRO A 118 17.76 -4.41 18.59
C PRO A 118 18.30 -3.64 17.37
N GLY A 119 17.58 -2.60 16.94
CA GLY A 119 17.99 -1.71 15.84
C GLY A 119 18.10 -2.37 14.46
N LEU A 120 17.50 -3.54 14.26
CA LEU A 120 17.66 -4.31 13.01
C LEU A 120 16.52 -4.08 12.01
N VAL A 121 15.26 -4.20 12.45
CA VAL A 121 14.09 -4.25 11.55
C VAL A 121 13.44 -2.88 11.44
N SER A 122 13.32 -2.32 10.24
CA SER A 122 12.66 -1.04 10.02
C SER A 122 11.14 -1.13 10.22
N CYS A 123 10.51 -0.01 10.54
CA CYS A 123 9.06 0.07 10.63
C CYS A 123 8.40 -0.11 9.25
N ALA A 124 9.04 0.37 8.18
CA ALA A 124 8.57 0.19 6.81
C ALA A 124 8.47 -1.30 6.42
N ASP A 125 9.46 -2.12 6.81
CA ASP A 125 9.38 -3.56 6.57
C ASP A 125 8.35 -4.24 7.46
N ILE A 126 8.11 -3.75 8.69
CA ILE A 126 7.04 -4.28 9.54
C ILE A 126 5.67 -4.07 8.88
N ILE A 127 5.39 -2.89 8.31
CA ILE A 127 4.13 -2.62 7.58
C ILE A 127 3.97 -3.63 6.44
N ALA A 128 5.00 -3.80 5.60
CA ALA A 128 4.92 -4.67 4.42
C ALA A 128 4.71 -6.16 4.80
N ILE A 129 5.46 -6.66 5.79
CA ILE A 129 5.35 -8.05 6.25
C ILE A 129 3.99 -8.28 6.93
N ALA A 130 3.57 -7.38 7.84
CA ALA A 130 2.32 -7.51 8.56
C ALA A 130 1.10 -7.50 7.62
N THR A 131 1.13 -6.65 6.60
CA THR A 131 0.08 -6.57 5.59
C THR A 131 -0.05 -7.87 4.80
N ARG A 132 1.07 -8.46 4.33
CA ARG A 132 1.06 -9.77 3.66
C ARG A 132 0.46 -10.86 4.57
N VAL A 133 0.86 -10.90 5.84
CA VAL A 133 0.28 -11.87 6.80
C VAL A 133 -1.23 -11.70 6.89
N ALA A 134 -1.72 -10.47 7.01
CA ALA A 134 -3.15 -10.20 7.10
C ALA A 134 -3.92 -10.59 5.83
N VAL A 135 -3.34 -10.36 4.64
CA VAL A 135 -3.90 -10.81 3.36
C VAL A 135 -4.07 -12.32 3.33
N VAL A 136 -3.06 -13.07 3.77
CA VAL A 136 -3.09 -14.54 3.77
C VAL A 136 -4.10 -15.08 4.78
N LEU A 137 -4.19 -14.46 5.96
CA LEU A 137 -5.19 -14.82 6.97
C LEU A 137 -6.63 -14.50 6.51
N ALA A 138 -6.78 -13.55 5.60
CA ALA A 138 -8.03 -13.23 4.91
C ALA A 138 -8.21 -14.04 3.60
N GLU A 139 -7.65 -15.25 3.52
CA GLU A 139 -7.81 -16.19 2.40
C GLU A 139 -7.15 -15.77 1.07
N GLY A 140 -6.41 -14.64 1.05
CA GLY A 140 -5.58 -14.26 -0.10
C GLY A 140 -4.37 -15.17 -0.29
N LYS A 141 -3.79 -15.19 -1.50
CA LYS A 141 -2.58 -15.97 -1.77
C LYS A 141 -1.35 -15.37 -1.09
N TRP A 142 -0.45 -16.25 -0.66
CA TRP A 142 0.88 -15.86 -0.23
C TRP A 142 1.67 -15.24 -1.38
N TYR A 143 2.43 -14.18 -1.07
CA TYR A 143 3.35 -13.55 -1.99
C TYR A 143 4.65 -13.15 -1.30
N GLU A 144 5.74 -13.18 -2.03
CA GLU A 144 7.07 -12.94 -1.47
C GLU A 144 7.36 -11.44 -1.31
N VAL A 145 7.36 -10.97 -0.07
CA VAL A 145 7.72 -9.60 0.28
C VAL A 145 9.23 -9.46 0.35
N GLU A 146 9.78 -8.54 -0.44
CA GLU A 146 11.16 -8.12 -0.28
C GLU A 146 11.29 -7.17 0.90
N THR A 147 12.39 -7.28 1.63
CA THR A 147 12.72 -6.47 2.82
C THR A 147 14.09 -5.82 2.66
N GLY A 148 14.40 -4.87 3.55
CA GLY A 148 15.56 -3.99 3.49
C GLY A 148 15.20 -2.51 3.38
N ARG A 149 13.92 -2.14 3.49
CA ARG A 149 13.50 -0.73 3.54
C ARG A 149 14.05 -0.06 4.78
N ARG A 150 14.24 1.24 4.71
CA ARG A 150 14.62 2.10 5.83
C ARG A 150 13.55 3.15 6.06
N ASP A 151 13.50 3.63 7.28
CA ASP A 151 12.49 4.55 7.74
C ASP A 151 12.86 6.01 7.38
N GLY A 152 11.87 6.77 6.93
CA GLY A 152 11.95 8.20 6.70
C GLY A 152 12.11 9.01 7.99
N PHE A 153 12.41 10.29 7.84
CA PHE A 153 12.63 11.23 8.96
C PHE A 153 11.48 12.20 9.19
N THR A 154 10.50 12.21 8.30
CA THR A 154 9.60 13.34 8.10
C THR A 154 8.25 12.86 7.66
N SER A 155 7.21 13.49 8.19
CA SER A 155 5.81 13.24 7.84
C SER A 155 5.10 14.57 7.67
N SER A 156 4.15 14.65 6.74
CA SER A 156 3.46 15.89 6.37
C SER A 156 1.99 15.68 6.08
N ALA A 157 1.13 16.28 6.90
CA ALA A 157 -0.32 16.27 6.72
C ALA A 157 -0.74 16.85 5.36
N SER A 158 -0.06 17.92 4.92
CA SER A 158 -0.33 18.58 3.65
C SER A 158 0.01 17.68 2.46
N GLU A 159 1.10 16.92 2.54
CA GLU A 159 1.46 15.98 1.48
C GLU A 159 0.49 14.81 1.41
N ALA A 160 0.07 14.26 2.56
CA ALA A 160 -0.99 13.25 2.58
C ALA A 160 -2.28 13.77 1.95
N GLU A 161 -2.73 14.97 2.32
CA GLU A 161 -4.00 15.50 1.82
C GLU A 161 -3.98 15.79 0.31
N ASN A 162 -2.82 16.20 -0.22
CA ASN A 162 -2.67 16.53 -1.64
C ASN A 162 -2.25 15.34 -2.51
N GLY A 163 -1.53 14.36 -1.95
CA GLY A 163 -0.96 13.23 -2.68
C GLY A 163 -1.88 12.02 -2.77
N LEU A 164 -2.80 11.84 -1.81
CA LEU A 164 -3.72 10.70 -1.82
C LEU A 164 -4.86 10.89 -2.83
N PRO A 165 -5.21 9.84 -3.60
CA PRO A 165 -6.29 9.91 -4.58
C PRO A 165 -7.65 10.15 -3.91
N LYS A 166 -8.47 10.98 -4.54
CA LYS A 166 -9.85 11.25 -4.10
C LYS A 166 -10.80 10.17 -4.61
N THR A 167 -11.94 9.99 -3.94
CA THR A 167 -12.93 8.93 -4.25
C THR A 167 -13.62 9.08 -5.61
N ASN A 168 -13.53 10.26 -6.22
CA ASN A 168 -14.11 10.63 -7.52
C ASN A 168 -13.04 10.99 -8.57
N ILE A 169 -11.78 10.66 -8.34
CA ILE A 169 -10.70 10.86 -9.31
C ILE A 169 -11.09 10.25 -10.67
N PRO A 170 -10.87 10.93 -11.81
CA PRO A 170 -11.06 10.31 -13.12
C PRO A 170 -10.08 9.16 -13.35
N VAL A 171 -10.49 8.09 -14.06
CA VAL A 171 -9.65 6.89 -14.28
C VAL A 171 -8.30 7.23 -14.91
N TRP A 172 -8.29 8.05 -15.97
CA TRP A 172 -7.05 8.50 -16.62
C TRP A 172 -6.10 9.25 -15.65
N ALA A 173 -6.65 10.00 -14.69
CA ALA A 173 -5.87 10.73 -13.70
C ALA A 173 -5.31 9.79 -12.63
N ALA A 174 -6.09 8.78 -12.22
CA ALA A 174 -5.64 7.74 -11.30
C ALA A 174 -4.52 6.89 -11.92
N VAL A 175 -4.69 6.45 -13.17
CA VAL A 175 -3.66 5.71 -13.92
C VAL A 175 -2.37 6.53 -14.04
N ARG A 176 -2.47 7.83 -14.32
CA ARG A 176 -1.29 8.71 -14.37
C ARG A 176 -0.62 8.89 -13.00
N LEU A 177 -1.40 9.02 -11.93
CA LEU A 177 -0.88 9.12 -10.56
C LEU A 177 -0.09 7.85 -10.21
N PHE A 178 -0.67 6.67 -10.40
CA PHE A 178 0.02 5.39 -10.17
C PHE A 178 1.24 5.23 -11.09
N GLY A 179 1.14 5.68 -12.35
CA GLY A 179 2.27 5.73 -13.28
C GLY A 179 3.45 6.58 -12.79
N SER A 180 3.19 7.66 -12.04
CA SER A 180 4.25 8.46 -11.41
C SER A 180 5.02 7.73 -10.31
N TRP A 181 4.43 6.66 -9.76
CA TRP A 181 5.08 5.73 -8.83
C TRP A 181 5.73 4.54 -9.54
N GLY A 182 5.71 4.52 -10.88
CA GLY A 182 6.21 3.39 -11.68
C GLY A 182 5.25 2.19 -11.73
N LEU A 183 3.97 2.40 -11.40
CA LEU A 183 2.95 1.35 -11.43
C LEU A 183 2.12 1.42 -12.72
N SER A 184 1.79 0.26 -13.29
CA SER A 184 0.98 0.17 -14.50
C SER A 184 -0.51 0.43 -14.25
N ALA A 185 -1.30 0.56 -15.34
CA ALA A 185 -2.76 0.60 -15.22
C ALA A 185 -3.32 -0.68 -14.58
N ASP A 186 -2.71 -1.84 -14.87
CA ASP A 186 -3.07 -3.11 -14.24
C ASP A 186 -2.79 -3.12 -12.74
N ASP A 187 -1.66 -2.55 -12.32
CA ASP A 187 -1.33 -2.37 -10.90
C ASP A 187 -2.34 -1.47 -10.20
N PHE A 188 -2.73 -0.37 -10.83
CA PHE A 188 -3.77 0.51 -10.31
C PHE A 188 -5.08 -0.25 -10.06
N VAL A 189 -5.56 -1.01 -11.06
CA VAL A 189 -6.81 -1.79 -10.92
C VAL A 189 -6.68 -2.85 -9.82
N LEU A 190 -5.57 -3.60 -9.81
CA LEU A 190 -5.29 -4.64 -8.81
C LEU A 190 -5.25 -4.09 -7.39
N LEU A 191 -4.55 -2.96 -7.17
CA LEU A 191 -4.39 -2.35 -5.86
C LEU A 191 -5.69 -1.70 -5.36
N LEU A 192 -6.46 -1.06 -6.25
CA LEU A 192 -7.76 -0.51 -5.91
C LEU A 192 -8.73 -1.63 -5.50
N GLY A 193 -8.92 -2.63 -6.36
CA GLY A 193 -9.89 -3.69 -6.11
C GLY A 193 -9.46 -4.67 -5.02
N GLY A 194 -8.18 -5.01 -4.94
CA GLY A 194 -7.67 -5.84 -3.84
C GLY A 194 -7.60 -5.11 -2.50
N GLY A 195 -7.59 -3.78 -2.49
CA GLY A 195 -7.81 -2.97 -1.28
C GLY A 195 -9.29 -2.91 -0.87
N HIS A 196 -10.21 -2.84 -1.85
CA HIS A 196 -11.65 -2.68 -1.63
C HIS A 196 -12.46 -3.99 -1.64
N THR A 197 -11.82 -5.15 -1.82
CA THR A 197 -12.47 -6.46 -1.58
C THR A 197 -12.72 -6.74 -0.10
N VAL A 198 -12.07 -5.98 0.79
CA VAL A 198 -12.26 -6.02 2.24
C VAL A 198 -12.54 -4.62 2.79
N GLY A 199 -13.08 -4.57 4.00
CA GLY A 199 -13.25 -3.32 4.73
C GLY A 199 -14.56 -2.61 4.43
N VAL A 200 -14.62 -1.33 4.82
CA VAL A 200 -15.86 -0.54 4.84
C VAL A 200 -15.61 0.87 4.31
N ILE A 201 -16.68 1.47 3.78
CA ILE A 201 -16.69 2.84 3.28
C ILE A 201 -17.81 3.59 4.01
N HIS A 202 -17.43 4.68 4.68
CA HIS A 202 -18.39 5.54 5.36
C HIS A 202 -19.28 6.30 4.35
N CYS A 203 -20.56 6.48 4.70
CA CYS A 203 -21.54 7.16 3.86
C CYS A 203 -21.04 8.53 3.34
N SER A 204 -20.35 9.29 4.20
CA SER A 204 -19.79 10.61 3.86
C SER A 204 -18.84 10.62 2.65
N LYS A 205 -18.36 9.46 2.19
CA LYS A 205 -17.45 9.32 1.05
C LYS A 205 -18.16 9.11 -0.30
N PHE A 206 -19.47 8.88 -0.31
CA PHE A 206 -20.24 8.60 -1.54
C PHE A 206 -21.71 9.10 -1.51
N LEU A 207 -22.08 9.95 -0.55
CA LEU A 207 -23.45 10.51 -0.44
C LEU A 207 -23.87 11.27 -1.70
N ASP A 208 -22.93 11.92 -2.38
CA ASP A 208 -23.16 12.62 -3.65
C ASP A 208 -23.73 11.67 -4.71
N ARG A 209 -23.16 10.46 -4.83
CA ARG A 209 -23.66 9.42 -5.76
C ARG A 209 -25.09 8.99 -5.46
N LEU A 210 -25.52 9.06 -4.22
CA LEU A 210 -26.88 8.64 -3.83
C LEU A 210 -27.93 9.72 -4.08
N TYR A 211 -27.59 11.00 -4.08
CA TYR A 211 -28.59 12.08 -3.98
C TYR A 211 -28.35 13.32 -4.86
N ASN A 212 -27.11 13.60 -5.26
CA ASN A 212 -26.77 14.82 -6.00
C ASN A 212 -25.52 14.61 -6.87
N TYR A 213 -25.54 13.56 -7.67
CA TYR A 213 -24.41 13.17 -8.49
C TYR A 213 -24.10 14.28 -9.48
N GLN A 214 -22.87 14.81 -9.44
CA GLN A 214 -22.41 15.91 -10.29
C GLN A 214 -23.34 17.14 -10.28
N ASN A 215 -23.93 17.46 -9.12
CA ASN A 215 -24.85 18.60 -8.96
C ASN A 215 -26.14 18.51 -9.79
N THR A 216 -26.55 17.30 -10.21
CA THR A 216 -27.77 17.09 -11.01
C THR A 216 -29.06 17.02 -10.16
N GLY A 217 -28.94 16.95 -8.84
CA GLY A 217 -30.05 16.66 -7.93
C GLY A 217 -30.58 15.22 -7.99
N LYS A 218 -29.87 14.32 -8.67
CA LYS A 218 -30.25 12.91 -8.90
C LYS A 218 -29.12 11.96 -8.47
N GLU A 219 -29.43 10.67 -8.36
CA GLU A 219 -28.42 9.62 -8.17
C GLU A 219 -27.47 9.47 -9.37
N ASP A 220 -26.34 8.80 -9.12
CA ASP A 220 -25.43 8.30 -10.14
C ASP A 220 -26.14 7.22 -10.99
N PRO A 221 -26.31 7.42 -12.31
CA PRO A 221 -27.03 6.49 -13.17
C PRO A 221 -26.32 5.16 -13.39
N SER A 222 -25.02 5.06 -13.04
CA SER A 222 -24.25 3.81 -13.13
C SER A 222 -24.53 2.85 -11.97
N MET A 223 -25.18 3.32 -10.90
CA MET A 223 -25.45 2.51 -9.72
C MET A 223 -26.65 1.59 -9.94
N ASN A 224 -26.52 0.33 -9.54
CA ASN A 224 -27.60 -0.64 -9.54
C ASN A 224 -28.77 -0.15 -8.67
N LYS A 225 -30.01 -0.26 -9.18
CA LYS A 225 -31.21 0.25 -8.50
C LYS A 225 -31.45 -0.37 -7.11
N ASN A 226 -31.20 -1.68 -6.96
CA ASN A 226 -31.37 -2.35 -5.67
C ASN A 226 -30.26 -1.92 -4.69
N THR A 227 -29.03 -1.79 -5.17
CA THR A 227 -27.91 -1.25 -4.38
C THR A 227 -28.18 0.18 -3.95
N LEU A 228 -28.71 1.04 -4.83
CA LEU A 228 -29.10 2.41 -4.50
C LEU A 228 -30.15 2.45 -3.38
N ILE A 229 -31.18 1.61 -3.43
CA ILE A 229 -32.21 1.51 -2.39
C ILE A 229 -31.56 1.08 -1.06
N ALA A 230 -30.76 0.01 -1.08
CA ALA A 230 -30.06 -0.47 0.11
C ALA A 230 -29.15 0.61 0.73
N PHE A 231 -28.35 1.29 -0.11
CA PHE A 231 -27.45 2.35 0.33
C PHE A 231 -28.20 3.56 0.87
N ARG A 232 -29.33 3.98 0.26
CA ARG A 232 -30.15 5.08 0.80
C ARG A 232 -30.79 4.74 2.16
N ASN A 233 -31.09 3.46 2.42
CA ASN A 233 -31.58 3.02 3.73
C ASN A 233 -30.49 3.11 4.80
N THR A 234 -29.24 2.77 4.46
CA THR A 234 -28.09 2.87 5.37
C THR A 234 -27.56 4.29 5.51
N CYS A 235 -27.56 5.06 4.42
CA CYS A 235 -26.93 6.37 4.28
C CYS A 235 -27.97 7.44 3.95
N PRO A 236 -28.72 7.96 4.93
CA PRO A 236 -29.76 8.95 4.69
C PRO A 236 -29.17 10.28 4.17
N LYS A 237 -29.98 11.03 3.42
CA LYS A 237 -29.60 12.34 2.84
C LYS A 237 -29.16 13.37 3.87
N SER A 238 -29.67 13.30 5.11
CA SER A 238 -29.26 14.15 6.24
C SER A 238 -27.81 13.93 6.68
N GLY A 239 -27.14 12.89 6.18
CA GLY A 239 -25.85 12.44 6.65
C GLY A 239 -25.97 11.43 7.80
N SER A 240 -24.96 10.58 7.93
CA SER A 240 -24.77 9.66 9.06
C SER A 240 -23.30 9.25 9.17
N ASN A 241 -22.90 8.71 10.32
CA ASN A 241 -21.61 8.05 10.51
C ASN A 241 -21.64 6.56 10.10
N ASN A 242 -22.74 6.10 9.50
CA ASN A 242 -22.88 4.73 9.03
C ASN A 242 -21.87 4.44 7.91
N PHE A 243 -21.74 3.15 7.60
CA PHE A 243 -20.87 2.64 6.55
C PHE A 243 -21.53 1.49 5.82
N VAL A 244 -21.00 1.17 4.65
CA VAL A 244 -21.29 -0.06 3.90
C VAL A 244 -19.99 -0.84 3.70
N PHE A 245 -20.06 -2.13 3.45
CA PHE A 245 -18.87 -2.91 3.05
C PHE A 245 -18.31 -2.38 1.71
N ALA A 246 -17.01 -2.48 1.49
CA ALA A 246 -16.42 -2.04 0.23
C ALA A 246 -16.77 -2.99 -0.93
N ASP A 247 -16.75 -4.30 -0.67
CA ASP A 247 -17.32 -5.33 -1.53
C ASP A 247 -18.81 -5.56 -1.21
N GLN A 248 -19.63 -5.70 -2.23
CA GLN A 248 -21.07 -6.00 -2.11
C GLN A 248 -21.40 -7.48 -2.35
N THR A 249 -20.39 -8.31 -2.60
CA THR A 249 -20.56 -9.76 -2.83
C THR A 249 -20.79 -10.50 -1.52
N PRO A 250 -21.92 -11.21 -1.34
CA PRO A 250 -22.19 -11.97 -0.13
C PRO A 250 -21.11 -13.02 0.15
N GLY A 251 -20.59 -13.04 1.39
CA GLY A 251 -19.55 -13.98 1.82
C GLY A 251 -18.11 -13.58 1.47
N SER A 252 -17.92 -12.51 0.69
CA SER A 252 -16.60 -12.03 0.25
C SER A 252 -16.04 -10.89 1.12
N VAL A 253 -16.88 -10.13 1.83
CA VAL A 253 -16.53 -8.84 2.47
C VAL A 253 -15.40 -8.86 3.52
N LEU A 254 -14.91 -10.04 3.92
CA LEU A 254 -13.77 -10.25 4.83
C LEU A 254 -12.68 -11.15 4.22
N LYS A 255 -12.72 -11.35 2.90
CA LYS A 255 -11.81 -12.19 2.12
C LYS A 255 -11.10 -11.33 1.08
N VAL A 256 -9.83 -11.60 0.89
CA VAL A 256 -9.06 -11.02 -0.22
C VAL A 256 -9.26 -11.93 -1.43
N ASP A 257 -10.34 -11.70 -2.17
CA ASP A 257 -10.71 -12.46 -3.37
C ASP A 257 -11.22 -11.51 -4.49
N ASN A 258 -11.81 -12.06 -5.55
CA ASN A 258 -12.26 -11.29 -6.71
C ASN A 258 -13.73 -10.81 -6.64
N GLY A 259 -14.40 -10.93 -5.50
CA GLY A 259 -15.77 -10.51 -5.26
C GLY A 259 -15.99 -9.04 -5.60
N TYR A 260 -15.05 -8.16 -5.23
CA TYR A 260 -15.10 -6.74 -5.59
C TYR A 260 -15.31 -6.53 -7.10
N TYR A 261 -14.56 -7.22 -7.95
CA TYR A 261 -14.68 -7.06 -9.40
C TYR A 261 -16.03 -7.57 -9.90
N LYS A 262 -16.53 -8.67 -9.35
CA LYS A 262 -17.88 -9.18 -9.67
C LYS A 262 -18.99 -8.22 -9.25
N ALA A 263 -18.81 -7.50 -8.14
CA ALA A 263 -19.74 -6.49 -7.64
C ALA A 263 -19.79 -5.26 -8.57
N ILE A 264 -18.65 -4.70 -8.96
CA ILE A 264 -18.63 -3.52 -9.84
C ILE A 264 -19.19 -3.84 -11.24
N LYS A 265 -19.01 -5.08 -11.75
CA LYS A 265 -19.65 -5.57 -12.99
C LYS A 265 -21.17 -5.55 -12.93
N GLN A 266 -21.77 -5.52 -11.73
CA GLN A 266 -23.21 -5.50 -11.50
C GLN A 266 -23.73 -4.10 -11.13
N GLY A 267 -22.91 -3.06 -11.24
CA GLY A 267 -23.26 -1.69 -10.85
C GLY A 267 -23.23 -1.46 -9.33
N GLN A 268 -22.49 -2.30 -8.59
CA GLN A 268 -22.48 -2.28 -7.12
C GLN A 268 -21.19 -1.65 -6.52
N GLY A 269 -20.38 -0.95 -7.32
CA GLY A 269 -19.23 -0.21 -6.81
C GLY A 269 -19.66 0.91 -5.87
N VAL A 270 -19.00 1.06 -4.73
CA VAL A 270 -19.38 2.01 -3.68
C VAL A 270 -18.87 3.41 -3.97
N LEU A 271 -17.57 3.57 -4.24
CA LEU A 271 -17.01 4.85 -4.67
C LEU A 271 -17.22 5.05 -6.16
N GLU A 272 -17.17 6.31 -6.59
CA GLU A 272 -17.29 6.65 -8.01
C GLU A 272 -16.14 6.04 -8.82
N ILE A 273 -14.91 6.11 -8.30
CA ILE A 273 -13.76 5.47 -8.96
C ILE A 273 -13.93 3.95 -9.09
N ASP A 274 -14.51 3.28 -8.08
CA ASP A 274 -14.75 1.83 -8.13
C ASP A 274 -15.66 1.45 -9.30
N GLN A 275 -16.75 2.19 -9.48
CA GLN A 275 -17.69 1.91 -10.56
C GLN A 275 -17.13 2.31 -11.93
N ARG A 276 -16.29 3.36 -11.99
CA ARG A 276 -15.74 3.86 -13.26
C ARG A 276 -14.69 2.96 -13.87
N ILE A 277 -13.85 2.29 -13.07
CA ILE A 277 -12.82 1.39 -13.62
C ILE A 277 -13.41 0.21 -14.38
N GLU A 278 -14.67 -0.14 -14.13
CA GLU A 278 -15.37 -1.20 -14.82
C GLU A 278 -15.67 -0.86 -16.29
N SER A 279 -16.04 0.39 -16.57
CA SER A 279 -16.55 0.81 -17.88
C SER A 279 -15.55 1.62 -18.70
N ASP A 280 -14.47 2.13 -18.08
CA ASP A 280 -13.42 2.89 -18.75
C ASP A 280 -12.58 2.02 -19.68
N SER A 281 -12.30 2.51 -20.89
CA SER A 281 -11.54 1.77 -21.91
C SER A 281 -10.12 1.38 -21.49
N ILE A 282 -9.50 2.09 -20.55
CA ILE A 282 -8.13 1.81 -20.08
C ILE A 282 -8.11 0.58 -19.16
N THR A 283 -9.18 0.37 -18.38
CA THR A 283 -9.19 -0.58 -17.26
C THR A 283 -10.19 -1.73 -17.42
N ARG A 284 -11.20 -1.58 -18.28
CA ARG A 284 -12.30 -2.55 -18.46
C ARG A 284 -11.83 -3.97 -18.74
N ASP A 285 -10.82 -4.15 -19.58
CA ASP A 285 -10.33 -5.49 -19.94
C ASP A 285 -9.65 -6.17 -18.74
N THR A 286 -8.90 -5.40 -17.94
CA THR A 286 -8.31 -5.88 -16.69
C THR A 286 -9.38 -6.22 -15.66
N VAL A 287 -10.41 -5.37 -15.49
CA VAL A 287 -11.56 -5.69 -14.62
C VAL A 287 -12.27 -6.97 -15.05
N ASN A 288 -12.57 -7.13 -16.34
CA ASN A 288 -13.21 -8.35 -16.87
C ASN A 288 -12.38 -9.61 -16.58
N ARG A 289 -11.06 -9.51 -16.79
CA ARG A 289 -10.12 -10.60 -16.52
C ARG A 289 -10.12 -10.97 -15.04
N LEU A 290 -9.98 -9.99 -14.14
CA LEU A 290 -9.94 -10.23 -12.69
C LEU A 290 -11.28 -10.76 -12.15
N ALA A 291 -12.41 -10.35 -12.72
CA ALA A 291 -13.74 -10.82 -12.32
C ALA A 291 -14.02 -12.28 -12.71
N TYR A 292 -13.59 -12.71 -13.90
CA TYR A 292 -14.09 -13.96 -14.51
C TYR A 292 -13.04 -14.99 -14.89
N LYS A 293 -11.76 -14.59 -15.05
CA LYS A 293 -10.71 -15.57 -15.31
C LYS A 293 -10.28 -16.20 -13.99
N GLU A 294 -10.54 -17.50 -13.88
CA GLU A 294 -10.27 -18.28 -12.67
C GLU A 294 -8.82 -18.10 -12.19
N GLY A 295 -8.67 -17.79 -10.90
CA GLY A 295 -7.39 -17.60 -10.22
C GLY A 295 -6.60 -16.35 -10.61
N ASP A 296 -7.03 -15.55 -11.59
CA ASP A 296 -6.21 -14.46 -12.12
C ASP A 296 -5.94 -13.38 -11.05
N PHE A 297 -6.98 -12.92 -10.34
CA PHE A 297 -6.82 -12.02 -9.20
C PHE A 297 -5.89 -12.59 -8.12
N ASP A 298 -6.11 -13.85 -7.74
CA ASP A 298 -5.39 -14.52 -6.66
C ASP A 298 -3.88 -14.52 -6.91
N TYR A 299 -3.46 -14.74 -8.16
CA TYR A 299 -2.04 -14.74 -8.54
C TYR A 299 -1.46 -13.35 -8.75
N GLN A 300 -2.24 -12.39 -9.25
CA GLN A 300 -1.72 -11.09 -9.66
C GLN A 300 -1.67 -10.07 -8.51
N PHE A 301 -2.60 -10.15 -7.55
CA PHE A 301 -2.70 -9.14 -6.48
C PHE A 301 -1.43 -9.05 -5.65
N GLY A 302 -0.86 -10.19 -5.24
CA GLY A 302 0.41 -10.21 -4.50
C GLY A 302 1.56 -9.58 -5.28
N GLY A 303 1.61 -9.77 -6.60
CA GLY A 303 2.60 -9.12 -7.47
C GLY A 303 2.45 -7.60 -7.50
N ALA A 304 1.21 -7.08 -7.51
CA ALA A 304 0.95 -5.65 -7.43
C ALA A 304 1.35 -5.08 -6.05
N MET A 305 1.08 -5.80 -4.97
CA MET A 305 1.53 -5.42 -3.61
C MET A 305 3.06 -5.38 -3.48
N VAL A 306 3.78 -6.30 -4.12
CA VAL A 306 5.26 -6.27 -4.18
C VAL A 306 5.75 -5.03 -4.95
N ARG A 307 5.14 -4.72 -6.10
CA ARG A 307 5.50 -3.52 -6.88
C ARG A 307 5.19 -2.23 -6.13
N LEU A 308 4.03 -2.13 -5.47
CA LEU A 308 3.71 -1.04 -4.56
C LEU A 308 4.77 -0.92 -3.46
N GLY A 309 5.17 -2.03 -2.86
CA GLY A 309 6.22 -2.09 -1.84
C GLY A 309 7.60 -1.60 -2.30
N ARG A 310 7.84 -1.39 -3.60
CA ARG A 310 9.11 -0.86 -4.14
C ARG A 310 9.08 0.65 -4.36
N VAL A 311 7.92 1.29 -4.20
CA VAL A 311 7.74 2.72 -4.47
C VAL A 311 8.56 3.55 -3.49
N GLY A 312 9.45 4.40 -4.01
CA GLY A 312 10.16 5.44 -3.26
C GLY A 312 10.98 4.94 -2.05
N VAL A 313 11.42 3.68 -2.05
CA VAL A 313 12.04 3.07 -0.87
C VAL A 313 13.42 3.67 -0.54
N LEU A 314 13.68 3.87 0.75
CA LEU A 314 15.00 4.22 1.27
C LEU A 314 15.81 2.95 1.55
N THR A 315 17.06 2.90 1.10
CA THR A 315 17.94 1.73 1.28
C THR A 315 19.38 2.11 1.64
N GLY A 316 20.17 1.13 2.08
CA GLY A 316 21.58 1.34 2.44
C GLY A 316 21.75 2.34 3.57
N THR A 317 22.28 3.52 3.27
CA THR A 317 22.50 4.61 4.24
C THR A 317 21.41 5.69 4.20
N GLN A 318 20.42 5.58 3.30
CA GLN A 318 19.29 6.49 3.22
C GLN A 318 18.30 6.18 4.35
N GLY A 319 17.78 7.19 5.05
CA GLY A 319 16.88 6.95 6.18
C GLY A 319 17.55 6.28 7.39
N GLN A 320 16.74 5.75 8.29
CA GLN A 320 17.18 5.12 9.54
C GLN A 320 16.49 3.76 9.79
N VAL A 321 16.93 3.05 10.82
CA VAL A 321 16.10 2.00 11.44
C VAL A 321 15.66 2.57 12.78
N ARG A 322 14.42 3.04 12.85
CA ARG A 322 13.91 3.63 14.09
C ARG A 322 13.79 2.56 15.16
N ARG A 323 13.99 2.90 16.43
CA ARG A 323 13.72 1.99 17.57
C ARG A 323 12.26 2.06 18.04
N ASN A 324 11.59 3.17 17.76
CA ASN A 324 10.16 3.38 17.96
C ASN A 324 9.58 3.90 16.63
N CYS A 325 8.42 3.40 16.21
CA CYS A 325 7.83 3.80 14.94
C CYS A 325 7.12 5.16 14.94
N ARG A 326 7.04 5.85 16.09
CA ARG A 326 6.39 7.15 16.24
C ARG A 326 7.38 8.31 16.30
#